data_AF-A0A7C4SVS6-F1
#
_entry.id   AF-A0A7C4SVS6-F1
#
_cell.length_a   1.000
_cell.length_b   1.000
_cell.length_c   1.000
_cell.angle_alpha   90.00
_cell.angle_beta   90.00
_cell.angle_gamma   90.00
#
_symmetry.space_group_name_H-M   'P 1'
#
loop_
_entity.id
_entity.type
_entity.pdbx_description
1 polymer ?
#
loop_
_entity_poly.entity_id
_entity_poly.type
_entity_poly.pdbx_seq_one_letter_code
_entity_poly.pdbx_strand_id
1 'polypeptide(L)' 'MIYAFGKALIAFPLINILCCLRVEGKENVPQKGGFILASNHASYLDPLALGAACPRKV' A
#
# COMPACT_ATOMS: atom_id res chain seq x y z
N MET A 1 -8.82 5.84 -12.32
CA MET A 1 -7.94 7.03 -12.39
C MET A 1 -7.84 7.72 -11.04
N ILE A 2 -8.96 8.07 -10.41
CA ILE A 2 -9.02 8.73 -9.08
C ILE A 2 -8.20 7.96 -8.01
N TYR A 3 -8.39 6.65 -7.87
CA TYR A 3 -7.62 5.84 -6.91
C TYR A 3 -6.10 5.92 -7.12
N ALA A 4 -5.63 5.77 -8.36
CA ALA A 4 -4.20 5.80 -8.66
C ALA A 4 -3.60 7.19 -8.38
N PHE A 5 -4.34 8.25 -8.71
CA PHE A 5 -3.95 9.63 -8.46
C PHE A 5 -3.91 9.94 -6.96
N GLY A 6 -4.97 9.63 -6.22
CA GLY A 6 -5.03 9.82 -4.77
C GLY A 6 -3.98 8.98 -4.03
N LYS A 7 -3.75 7.74 -4.47
CA LYS A 7 -2.67 6.91 -3.95
C LYS A 7 -1.30 7.56 -4.16
N ALA A 8 -0.99 8.01 -5.38
CA ALA A 8 0.32 8.54 -5.71
C ALA A 8 0.60 9.92 -5.08
N LEU A 9 -0.40 10.80 -5.03
CA LEU A 9 -0.21 12.19 -4.62
C LEU A 9 -0.61 12.48 -3.17
N ILE A 10 -1.40 11.62 -2.55
CA ILE A 10 -1.88 11.83 -1.18
C ILE A 10 -1.40 10.69 -0.29
N ALA A 11 -1.88 9.46 -0.50
CA ALA A 11 -1.65 8.37 0.45
C ALA A 11 -0.17 7.99 0.56
N PHE A 12 0.53 7.84 -0.56
CA PHE A 12 1.95 7.48 -0.57
C PHE A 12 2.84 8.53 0.11
N PRO A 13 2.83 9.84 -0.27
CA PRO A 13 3.67 10.82 0.40
C PRO A 13 3.27 11.01 1.87
N LEU A 14 1.98 11.00 2.20
CA LEU A 14 1.50 11.14 3.58
C LEU A 14 2.05 10.03 4.47
N ILE A 15 1.88 8.76 4.07
CA ILE A 15 2.35 7.61 4.85
C ILE A 15 3.89 7.54 4.85
N ASN A 16 4.54 7.83 3.73
CA ASN A 16 5.99 7.77 3.64
C ASN A 16 6.68 8.82 4.54
N ILE A 17 6.11 10.02 4.63
CA ILE A 17 6.66 11.11 5.47
C ILE A 17 6.28 10.91 6.95
N LEU A 18 5.00 10.69 7.25
CA LEU A 18 4.53 10.64 8.64
C LEU A 18 4.89 9.34 9.36
N CYS A 19 4.98 8.22 8.63
CA CYS A 19 5.20 6.90 9.21
C CYS A 19 6.54 6.28 8.80
N CYS A 20 7.40 7.01 8.09
CA CYS A 20 8.69 6.54 7.59
C CYS A 20 8.60 5.15 6.94
N LEU A 21 7.67 5.02 5.98
CA LEU A 21 7.31 3.73 5.39
C LEU A 21 8.52 3.04 4.75
N ARG A 22 8.82 1.83 5.22
CA ARG A 22 9.79 0.93 4.59
C ARG A 22 9.04 -0.25 3.99
N VAL A 23 9.34 -0.56 2.74
CA VAL A 23 8.70 -1.66 2.00
C VAL A 23 9.79 -2.59 1.50
N GLU A 24 9.71 -3.85 1.90
CA GLU A 24 10.62 -4.92 1.49
C GLU A 24 9.81 -6.04 0.81
N GLY A 25 10.42 -6.76 -0.13
CA GLY A 25 9.77 -7.88 -0.82
C GLY A 25 8.59 -7.47 -1.71
N LYS A 26 8.59 -6.24 -2.25
CA LYS A 26 7.52 -5.73 -3.13
C LYS A 26 7.36 -6.59 -4.40
N GLU A 27 8.45 -7.17 -4.86
CA GLU A 27 8.57 -8.11 -5.97
C GLU A 27 7.84 -9.43 -5.74
N ASN A 28 7.55 -9.79 -4.48
CA ASN A 28 6.81 -11.02 -4.15
C ASN A 28 5.32 -10.92 -4.47
N VAL A 29 4.80 -9.71 -4.71
CA VAL A 29 3.39 -9.51 -5.03
C VAL A 29 3.09 -9.99 -6.45
N PRO A 30 2.21 -11.00 -6.64
CA PRO A 30 1.90 -11.51 -7.97
C PRO A 30 1.34 -10.41 -8.87
N GLN A 31 1.90 -10.22 -10.07
CA GLN A 31 1.43 -9.19 -11.00
C GLN A 31 0.11 -9.56 -11.69
N LYS A 32 -0.18 -10.86 -11.80
CA LYS A 32 -1.37 -11.43 -12.45
C LYS A 32 -2.00 -12.48 -11.56
N GLY A 33 -3.26 -12.82 -11.84
CA GLY A 33 -4.04 -13.75 -11.02
C GLY A 33 -4.53 -13.15 -9.70
N GLY A 34 -5.30 -13.94 -8.96
CA GLY A 34 -5.79 -13.63 -7.62
C GLY A 34 -4.76 -14.00 -6.55
N PHE A 35 -4.73 -13.21 -5.49
CA PHE A 35 -3.94 -13.49 -4.29
C PHE A 35 -4.65 -12.89 -3.07
N ILE A 36 -4.29 -13.35 -1.88
CA ILE A 36 -4.77 -12.78 -0.62
C ILE A 36 -3.60 -12.01 -0.02
N LEU A 37 -3.80 -10.71 0.23
CA LEU A 37 -2.89 -9.90 1.03
C LEU A 37 -3.37 -9.92 2.48
N ALA A 38 -2.70 -10.69 3.32
CA ALA A 38 -2.99 -10.74 4.74
C ALA A 38 -2.03 -9.79 5.49
N SER A 39 -2.57 -8.97 6.39
CA SER A 39 -1.79 -8.15 7.30
C SER A 39 -2.16 -8.46 8.74
N ASN A 40 -1.28 -8.10 9.68
CA ASN A 40 -1.71 -7.89 11.05
C ASN A 40 -2.65 -6.68 11.13
N HIS A 41 -3.37 -6.53 12.25
CA HIS A 41 -4.19 -5.35 12.53
C HIS A 41 -3.55 -4.54 13.65
N ALA A 42 -2.75 -3.56 13.27
CA ALA A 42 -2.04 -2.70 14.20
C ALA A 42 -2.73 -1.35 14.38
N SER A 43 -3.40 -0.84 13.34
CA SER A 43 -3.96 0.51 13.34
C SER A 43 -5.07 0.71 12.30
N TYR A 44 -5.88 1.75 12.50
CA TYR A 44 -6.79 2.26 11.46
C TYR A 44 -6.06 2.78 10.21
N LEU A 45 -4.75 3.02 10.31
CA LEU A 45 -3.91 3.41 9.16
C LEU A 45 -3.52 2.23 8.28
N ASP A 46 -3.76 0.98 8.69
CA ASP A 46 -3.35 -0.22 7.95
C ASP A 46 -3.83 -0.21 6.48
N PRO A 47 -5.10 0.14 6.15
CA PRO A 47 -5.54 0.19 4.76
C PRO A 47 -4.80 1.23 3.91
N LEU A 48 -4.45 2.38 4.48
CA LEU A 48 -3.68 3.42 3.78
C LEU A 48 -2.23 2.99 3.58
N ALA A 49 -1.61 2.38 4.59
CA ALA A 49 -0.24 1.88 4.49
C ALA A 49 -0.12 0.74 3.48
N LEU A 50 -1.02 -0.25 3.52
CA LEU A 50 -1.08 -1.34 2.56
C LEU A 50 -1.39 -0.83 1.16
N GLY A 51 -2.34 0.10 1.05
CA GLY A 51 -2.69 0.79 -0.19
C GLY A 51 -1.50 1.51 -0.81
N ALA A 52 -0.69 2.19 -0.01
CA ALA A 52 0.53 2.89 -0.45
C ALA A 52 1.65 1.91 -0.86
N ALA A 53 1.89 0.86 -0.07
CA ALA A 53 2.99 -0.07 -0.27
C ALA A 53 2.76 -1.09 -1.41
N CYS A 54 1.54 -1.63 -1.52
CA CYS A 54 1.21 -2.68 -2.48
C CYS A 54 1.36 -2.17 -3.92
N PRO A 55 2.02 -2.86 -4.86
CA PRO A 55 2.09 -2.44 -6.25
C PRO A 55 0.73 -2.55 -6.98
N ARG A 56 -0.20 -3.34 -6.45
CA ARG A 56 -1.56 -3.51 -6.99
C ARG A 56 -2.57 -2.68 -6.20
N LYS A 57 -3.76 -2.50 -6.76
CA LYS A 57 -4.89 -1.92 -6.04
C LYS A 57 -5.36 -2.93 -4.99
N VAL A 58 -5.63 -2.44 -3.79
CA VAL A 58 -6.14 -3.18 -2.62
C VAL A 58 -7.24 -2.38 -1.97
#